data_AF-A0A2V8LIX5-F1
#
_entry.id   AF-A0A2V8LIX5-F1
#
_cell.length_a   1.000
_cell.length_b   1.000
_cell.length_c   1.000
_cell.angle_alpha   90.00
_cell.angle_beta   90.00
_cell.angle_gamma   90.00
#
_symmetry.space_group_name_H-M   'P 1'
#
loop_
_entity.id
_entity.type
_entity.pdbx_description
1 polymer ?
#
loop_
_entity_poly.entity_id
_entity_poly.type
_entity_poly.pdbx_seq_one_letter_code
_entity_poly.pdbx_strand_id
1 'polypeptide(L)' 'MAIDPVCGMEVDERSTKDKSTYLGVAYFFCSKDCKEEFDAEPAEYVGDDRKTGT' A
#
# COMPACT_ATOMS: atom_id res chain seq x y z
N MET A 1 7.27 0.74 9.96
CA MET A 1 7.74 0.89 8.57
C MET A 1 6.83 0.02 7.75
N ALA A 2 6.15 0.63 6.79
CA ALA A 2 5.24 -0.04 5.86
C ALA A 2 5.91 -0.12 4.49
N ILE A 3 5.47 -1.05 3.65
CA ILE A 3 5.93 -1.14 2.27
C ILE A 3 4.84 -0.55 1.38
N ASP A 4 5.25 0.36 0.51
CA ASP A 4 4.38 0.87 -0.55
C ASP A 4 4.06 -0.29 -1.52
N PRO A 5 2.79 -0.71 -1.65
CA PRO A 5 2.43 -1.86 -2.47
C PRO A 5 2.53 -1.57 -3.98
N VAL A 6 2.66 -0.31 -4.39
CA VAL A 6 2.81 0.09 -5.80
C VAL A 6 4.26 -0.02 -6.24
N CYS A 7 5.20 0.55 -5.48
CA CYS A 7 6.60 0.62 -5.86
C CYS A 7 7.55 -0.27 -5.05
N GLY A 8 7.08 -0.87 -3.95
CA GLY A 8 7.89 -1.69 -3.03
C GLY A 8 8.83 -0.89 -2.13
N MET A 9 8.70 0.44 -2.08
CA MET A 9 9.56 1.30 -1.25
C MET A 9 9.16 1.21 0.23
N GLU A 10 10.16 1.21 1.11
CA GLU A 10 9.92 1.30 2.55
C GLU A 10 9.53 2.74 2.93
N VAL A 11 8.40 2.86 3.63
CA VAL A 11 7.83 4.14 4.04
C VAL A 11 7.60 4.17 5.53
N ASP A 12 7.85 5.33 6.10
CA ASP A 12 7.66 5.54 7.52
C ASP A 12 6.19 5.94 7.79
N GLU A 13 5.39 4.98 8.25
CA GLU A 13 3.95 5.13 8.52
C GLU A 13 3.60 6.28 9.48
N ARG A 14 4.56 6.71 10.32
CA ARG A 14 4.39 7.80 11.28
C ARG A 14 4.68 9.16 10.66
N SER A 15 5.49 9.19 9.61
CA SER A 15 5.93 10.42 8.94
C SER A 15 5.17 10.68 7.65
N THR A 16 4.69 9.64 6.97
CA THR A 16 3.92 9.77 5.74
C THR A 16 2.48 10.19 6.02
N LYS A 17 2.00 11.16 5.23
CA LYS A 17 0.59 11.57 5.21
C LYS A 17 -0.19 10.83 4.13
N ASP A 18 0.52 10.20 3.21
CA ASP A 18 -0.03 9.50 2.06
C ASP A 18 -0.36 8.08 2.49
N LYS A 19 -1.63 7.89 2.82
CA LYS A 19 -2.21 6.60 3.18
C LYS A 19 -3.60 6.44 2.59
N SER A 20 -3.99 5.20 2.33
CA SER A 20 -5.35 4.83 1.91
C SER A 20 -5.81 3.64 2.73
N THR A 21 -7.12 3.51 2.91
CA THR A 21 -7.70 2.39 3.66
C THR A 21 -8.49 1.53 2.68
N TYR A 22 -8.04 0.30 2.47
CA TYR A 22 -8.68 -0.65 1.57
C TYR A 22 -9.01 -1.93 2.33
N LEU A 23 -10.27 -2.38 2.26
CA LEU A 23 -10.79 -3.55 3.01
C LEU A 23 -10.52 -3.51 4.52
N GLY A 24 -10.45 -2.32 5.11
CA GLY A 24 -10.15 -2.14 6.55
C GLY A 24 -8.67 -2.21 6.90
N VAL A 25 -7.78 -2.36 5.91
CA VAL A 25 -6.32 -2.33 6.06
C VAL A 25 -5.80 -0.95 5.62
N ALA A 26 -4.95 -0.34 6.44
CA ALA A 26 -4.29 0.91 6.09
C ALA A 26 -3.00 0.63 5.28
N TYR A 27 -2.95 1.16 4.06
CA TYR A 27 -1.79 1.14 3.18
C TYR A 27 -1.13 2.51 3.19
N PHE A 28 0.20 2.52 3.11
CA PHE A 28 1.02 3.72 3.19
C PHE A 28 1.86 3.82 1.93
N PHE A 29 2.05 5.05 1.44
CA PHE A 29 2.68 5.31 0.16
C PHE A 29 3.88 6.24 0.31
N CYS A 30 4.86 6.08 -0.58
CA CYS A 30 6.07 6.88 -0.58
C CYS A 30 5.81 8.28 -1.17
N SER A 31 4.75 8.41 -1.96
CA SER A 31 4.39 9.62 -2.67
C SER A 31 2.89 9.63 -2.99
N LYS A 32 2.38 10.83 -3.30
CA LYS A 32 0.99 11.02 -3.69
C LYS A 32 0.64 10.25 -4.97
N ASP A 33 1.57 10.16 -5.92
CA ASP A 33 1.38 9.42 -7.17
C ASP A 33 1.13 7.93 -6.92
N CYS A 34 1.93 7.27 -6.06
CA CYS A 34 1.69 5.87 -5.68
C CYS A 34 0.35 5.68 -4.96
N LYS A 35 -0.04 6.65 -4.12
CA LYS A 35 -1.37 6.62 -3.49
C LYS A 35 -2.48 6.72 -4.53
N GLU A 36 -2.39 7.62 -5.50
CA GLU A 36 -3.41 7.81 -6.54
C GLU A 36 -3.51 6.59 -7.46
N GLU A 37 -2.38 5.99 -7.82
CA GLU A 37 -2.31 4.74 -8.60
C GLU A 37 -2.94 3.56 -7.82
N PHE A 38 -2.65 3.46 -6.53
CA PHE A 38 -3.30 2.48 -5.66
C PHE A 38 -4.81 2.74 -5.50
N ASP A 39 -5.25 3.99 -5.38
CA ASP A 39 -6.67 4.32 -5.22
C ASP A 39 -7.49 4.04 -6.50
N ALA A 40 -6.83 4.12 -7.66
CA ALA A 40 -7.42 3.76 -8.95
C ALA A 40 -7.72 2.27 -9.04
N GLU A 41 -6.76 1.40 -8.71
CA GLU A 41 -6.90 -0.06 -8.82
C GLU A 41 -6.27 -0.81 -7.62
N PRO A 42 -6.81 -0.67 -6.39
CA PRO A 42 -6.18 -1.21 -5.19
C PRO A 42 -6.13 -2.74 -5.18
N ALA A 43 -7.08 -3.39 -5.84
CA ALA A 43 -7.17 -4.85 -5.94
C ALA A 43 -5.94 -5.49 -6.62
N GLU A 44 -5.31 -4.79 -7.56
CA GLU A 44 -4.11 -5.27 -8.29
C GLU A 44 -2.87 -5.26 -7.38
N TYR A 45 -2.79 -4.29 -6.46
CA TYR A 45 -1.65 -4.12 -5.56
C TYR A 45 -1.76 -4.92 -4.25
N VAL A 46 -2.99 -5.18 -3.81
CA VAL A 46 -3.28 -5.96 -2.59
C VAL A 46 -3.62 -7.42 -2.88
N GLY A 47 -3.39 -7.86 -4.12
CA GLY A 47 -3.73 -9.18 -4.63
C GLY A 47 -3.44 -10.27 -3.60
N ASP A 48 -4.50 -10.96 -3.19
CA ASP A 48 -4.60 -12.02 -2.16
C ASP A 48 -3.23 -12.59 -1.73
N ASP A 49 -2.57 -11.95 -0.77
CA ASP A 49 -1.46 -12.57 -0.05
C ASP A 49 -2.04 -13.59 0.95
N ARG A 50 -2.66 -14.64 0.40
CA ARG A 50 -2.67 -15.98 1.00
C ARG A 50 -1.48 -16.79 0.49
N LYS A 51 -0.35 -16.16 0.15
CA LYS A 51 0.92 -16.88 -0.05
C LYS A 51 1.59 -17.19 1.30
N THR A 52 0.82 -17.72 2.25
CA THR A 52 1.30 -18.59 3.33
C THR A 52 0.44 -19.86 3.27
N GLY A 53 0.94 -21.08 3.08
CA GLY A 53 2.31 -21.54 3.01
C GLY A 53 2.39 -22.94 2.40
N THR A 54 3.62 -23.39 2.19
CA THR A 54 4.00 -24.80 2.03
C THR A 54 5.09 -25.07 3.04
#